data_AF-A0AAZ3P4I6-F1
#
_entry.id   AF-A0AAZ3P4I6-F1
#
_cell.length_a   1.000
_cell.length_b   1.000
_cell.length_c   1.000
_cell.angle_alpha   90.00
_cell.angle_beta   90.00
_cell.angle_gamma   90.00
#
_symmetry.space_group_name_H-M   'P 1'
#
loop_
_entity.id
_entity.type
_entity.pdbx_description
1 polymer ?
#
loop_
_entity_poly.entity_id
_entity_poly.type
_entity_poly.pdbx_seq_one_letter_code
_entity_poly.pdbx_strand_id
1 'polypeptide(L)'
;MDCVVTMTTVAAWKIYNDTQGRQQAMPLDTVFWRNNNSSSRPLPHIRNGQARFLPIRNPVFARDLLIFQENAEGCQMVFGNLLGDTILIDDLDSANHYRKGVVQSRIPFSTLVTRQGERIHSNGKFAGLQNKAPPREKLCGQVFRCTPPQAIPNLYGRD
;
A
#
# COMPACT_ATOMS: atom_id res chain seq x y z
N MET A 1 -3.79 -10.60 2.10
CA MET A 1 -2.65 -10.59 3.03
C MET A 1 -2.80 -11.91 3.72
N ASP A 2 -2.03 -12.89 3.29
CA ASP A 2 -2.36 -14.30 3.51
C ASP A 2 -1.38 -14.91 4.52
N CYS A 3 -0.81 -14.05 5.37
CA CYS A 3 0.21 -14.38 6.36
C CYS A 3 -0.19 -13.99 7.78
N VAL A 4 0.35 -14.74 8.74
CA VAL A 4 0.22 -14.43 10.18
C VAL A 4 1.41 -13.56 10.59
N VAL A 5 1.12 -12.39 11.16
CA VAL A 5 2.15 -11.49 11.69
C VAL A 5 2.49 -11.89 13.12
N THR A 6 3.78 -12.04 13.44
CA THR A 6 4.25 -12.36 14.79
C THR A 6 5.26 -11.32 15.27
N MET A 7 5.36 -11.12 16.58
CA MET A 7 6.37 -10.23 17.15
C MET A 7 7.79 -10.80 17.00
N THR A 8 7.92 -12.12 17.10
CA THR A 8 9.22 -12.80 17.08
C THR A 8 9.31 -13.86 16.01
N THR A 9 10.54 -14.11 15.56
CA THR A 9 10.92 -15.19 14.64
C THR A 9 10.62 -16.56 15.25
N VAL A 10 10.79 -16.72 16.56
CA VAL A 10 10.47 -17.97 17.29
C VAL A 10 8.98 -18.31 17.15
N ALA A 11 8.10 -17.32 17.32
CA ALA A 11 6.66 -17.52 17.15
C ALA A 11 6.27 -17.84 15.70
N ALA A 12 6.92 -17.19 14.71
CA ALA A 12 6.71 -17.51 13.30
C ALA A 12 7.14 -18.96 12.96
N TRP A 13 8.28 -19.41 13.50
CA TRP A 13 8.75 -20.79 13.32
C TRP A 13 7.81 -21.82 13.92
N LYS A 14 7.21 -21.52 15.07
CA LYS A 14 6.18 -22.39 15.65
C LYS A 14 5.00 -22.59 14.70
N ILE A 15 4.48 -21.48 14.13
CA ILE A 15 3.39 -21.53 13.14
C ILE A 15 3.81 -22.32 11.90
N TYR A 16 5.02 -22.10 11.39
CA TYR A 16 5.56 -22.83 10.26
C TYR A 16 5.57 -24.35 10.52
N ASN A 17 6.08 -24.78 11.68
CA ASN A 17 6.13 -26.20 12.04
C ASN A 17 4.74 -26.80 12.23
N ASP A 18 3.87 -26.14 12.99
CA ASP A 18 2.51 -26.62 13.29
C ASP A 18 1.65 -26.75 12.02
N THR A 19 1.90 -25.89 11.03
CA THR A 19 1.17 -25.89 9.76
C THR A 19 1.86 -26.67 8.64
N GLN A 20 3.04 -27.25 8.91
CA GLN A 20 3.89 -27.93 7.93
C GLN A 20 4.23 -27.03 6.73
N GLY A 21 4.53 -25.75 7.00
CA GLY A 21 4.91 -24.75 6.01
C GLY A 21 3.77 -24.24 5.11
N ARG A 22 2.52 -24.65 5.36
CA ARG A 22 1.36 -24.20 4.57
C ARG A 22 0.94 -22.77 4.87
N GLN A 23 1.22 -22.28 6.08
CA GLN A 23 0.87 -20.92 6.49
C GLN A 23 2.06 -19.98 6.31
N GLN A 24 1.86 -18.88 5.57
CA GLN A 24 2.83 -17.81 5.52
C GLN A 24 2.90 -17.10 6.88
N ALA A 25 4.09 -16.74 7.34
CA ALA A 25 4.31 -15.97 8.57
C ALA A 25 5.28 -14.81 8.32
N MET A 26 5.06 -13.69 9.01
CA MET A 26 5.90 -12.50 8.93
C MET A 26 6.34 -12.07 10.34
N PRO A 27 7.58 -12.39 10.75
CA PRO A 27 8.10 -12.02 12.05
C PRO A 27 8.68 -10.60 12.05
N LEU A 28 8.13 -9.74 12.91
CA LEU A 28 8.45 -8.32 12.96
C LEU A 28 9.89 -8.01 13.42
N ASP A 29 10.50 -8.87 14.22
CA ASP A 29 11.91 -8.77 14.60
C ASP A 29 12.90 -8.97 13.44
N THR A 30 12.43 -9.41 12.26
CA THR A 30 13.24 -9.50 11.02
C THR A 30 12.94 -8.38 10.02
N VAL A 31 11.90 -7.60 10.28
CA VAL A 31 11.42 -6.61 9.34
C VAL A 31 12.28 -5.36 9.47
N PHE A 32 13.00 -5.02 8.39
CA PHE A 32 13.80 -3.80 8.35
C PHE A 32 12.88 -2.57 8.26
N TRP A 33 12.59 -1.99 9.42
CA TRP A 33 11.82 -0.75 9.51
C TRP A 33 12.74 0.47 9.47
N ARG A 34 12.65 1.28 8.41
CA ARG A 34 13.30 2.60 8.37
C ARG A 34 12.50 3.57 9.23
N ASN A 35 12.71 3.51 10.54
CA ASN A 35 11.89 4.19 11.55
C ASN A 35 11.84 5.73 11.48
N ASN A 36 12.51 6.42 10.55
CA ASN A 36 12.62 7.89 10.62
C ASN A 36 12.62 8.68 9.29
N ASN A 37 12.40 8.07 8.12
CA ASN A 37 12.54 8.80 6.84
C ASN A 37 11.56 8.38 5.72
N SER A 38 10.52 7.60 6.00
CA SER A 38 9.51 7.25 4.99
C SER A 38 8.57 8.42 4.66
N SER A 39 8.33 9.31 5.64
CA SER A 39 7.58 10.57 5.49
C SER A 39 8.40 11.69 4.82
N SER A 40 9.74 11.59 4.82
CA SER A 40 10.61 12.56 4.13
C SER A 40 10.95 12.16 2.70
N ARG A 41 10.66 10.92 2.29
CA ARG A 41 10.92 10.47 0.93
C ARG A 41 9.89 11.08 -0.02
N PRO A 42 10.31 11.88 -1.00
CA PRO A 42 9.38 12.46 -1.95
C PRO A 42 8.83 11.39 -2.91
N LEU A 43 7.68 11.68 -3.52
CA LEU A 43 7.09 10.83 -4.56
C LEU A 43 8.07 10.66 -5.74
N PRO A 44 8.00 9.53 -6.48
CA PRO A 44 8.93 9.25 -7.58
C PRO A 44 9.06 10.35 -8.64
N HIS A 45 8.02 11.14 -8.90
CA HIS A 45 8.09 12.23 -9.86
C HIS A 45 8.92 13.43 -9.36
N ILE A 46 9.27 13.49 -8.07
CA ILE A 46 10.08 14.55 -7.47
C ILE A 46 11.48 13.99 -7.16
N ARG A 47 12.52 14.66 -7.68
CA ARG A 47 13.91 14.29 -7.42
C ARG A 47 14.75 15.56 -7.24
N ASN A 48 15.50 15.62 -6.13
CA ASN A 48 16.29 16.80 -5.73
C ASN A 48 15.42 18.07 -5.63
N GLY A 49 14.21 17.96 -5.07
CA GLY A 49 13.28 19.08 -4.92
C GLY A 49 12.59 19.53 -6.21
N GLN A 50 12.87 18.90 -7.36
CA GLN A 50 12.28 19.27 -8.65
C GLN A 50 11.40 18.15 -9.21
N ALA A 51 10.27 18.53 -9.78
CA ALA A 51 9.41 17.62 -10.53
C ALA A 51 10.07 17.24 -11.87
N ARG A 52 10.32 15.94 -12.07
CA ARG A 52 10.83 15.36 -13.32
C ARG A 52 9.76 15.34 -14.41
N PHE A 53 8.51 15.24 -14.00
CA PHE A 53 7.33 15.37 -14.85
C PHE A 53 6.15 15.78 -13.98
N LEU A 54 5.10 16.31 -14.62
CA LEU A 54 3.87 16.69 -13.95
C LEU A 54 2.90 15.51 -13.94
N PRO A 55 2.50 15.00 -12.75
CA PRO A 55 1.47 13.99 -12.66
C PRO A 55 0.11 14.58 -13.04
N ILE A 56 -0.76 13.75 -13.62
CA ILE A 56 -2.18 14.06 -13.73
C ILE A 56 -2.83 13.67 -12.39
N ARG A 57 -3.65 14.57 -11.84
CA ARG A 57 -4.26 14.44 -10.50
C ARG A 57 -3.23 14.38 -9.38
N ASN A 58 -3.66 13.99 -8.18
CA ASN A 58 -2.86 14.02 -6.96
C ASN A 58 -2.41 12.60 -6.55
N PRO A 59 -1.23 12.12 -7.01
CA PRO A 59 -0.65 10.88 -6.50
C PRO A 59 -0.20 11.08 -5.05
N VAL A 60 -0.48 10.11 -4.19
CA VAL A 60 -0.07 10.11 -2.77
C VAL A 60 0.41 8.73 -2.36
N PHE A 61 1.34 8.61 -1.41
CA PHE A 61 1.66 7.27 -0.90
C PHE A 61 0.48 6.72 -0.10
N ALA A 62 0.13 5.46 -0.34
CA ALA A 62 -1.00 4.83 0.34
C ALA A 62 -0.79 4.75 1.87
N ARG A 63 0.45 4.54 2.31
CA ARG A 63 0.83 4.51 3.73
C ARG A 63 0.58 5.83 4.47
N ASP A 64 0.63 6.97 3.77
CA ASP A 64 0.45 8.29 4.38
C ASP A 64 -1.02 8.58 4.69
N LEU A 65 -1.94 7.75 4.20
CA LEU A 65 -3.38 7.83 4.46
C LEU A 65 -3.83 6.97 5.65
N LEU A 66 -2.93 6.17 6.23
CA LEU A 66 -3.25 5.28 7.33
C LEU A 66 -3.15 6.00 8.66
N ILE A 67 -4.18 5.85 9.49
CA ILE A 67 -4.22 6.36 10.87
C ILE A 67 -4.42 5.15 11.79
N PHE A 68 -3.47 4.92 12.69
CA PHE A 68 -3.51 3.81 13.65
C PHE A 68 -3.91 4.32 15.03
N GLN A 69 -4.98 3.76 15.59
CA GLN A 69 -5.49 4.15 16.91
C GLN A 69 -4.80 3.40 18.06
N GLU A 70 -4.51 2.11 17.86
CA GLU A 70 -3.86 1.25 18.84
C GLU A 70 -2.59 0.64 18.24
N ASN A 71 -1.59 0.38 19.08
CA ASN A 71 -0.30 -0.21 18.69
C ASN A 71 0.30 0.45 17.43
N ALA A 72 0.31 1.79 17.40
CA ALA A 72 0.66 2.55 16.21
C ALA A 72 2.03 2.18 15.63
N GLU A 73 3.03 1.98 16.48
CA GLU A 73 4.39 1.60 16.04
C GLU A 73 4.39 0.22 15.34
N GLY A 74 3.80 -0.80 15.97
CA GLY A 74 3.71 -2.13 15.39
C GLY A 74 2.89 -2.14 14.09
N CYS A 75 1.77 -1.44 14.06
CA CYS A 75 0.94 -1.31 12.86
C CYS A 75 1.66 -0.54 11.75
N GLN A 76 2.35 0.55 12.08
CA GLN A 76 3.10 1.33 11.09
C GLN A 76 4.22 0.50 10.47
N MET A 77 4.93 -0.29 11.29
CA MET A 77 5.94 -1.22 10.81
C MET A 77 5.34 -2.29 9.88
N VAL A 78 4.24 -2.93 10.28
CA VAL A 78 3.54 -3.94 9.48
C VAL A 78 3.06 -3.36 8.14
N PHE A 79 2.20 -2.35 8.20
CA PHE A 79 1.54 -1.80 7.02
C PHE A 79 2.50 -1.01 6.15
N GLY A 80 3.51 -0.35 6.72
CA GLY A 80 4.53 0.33 5.94
C GLY A 80 5.39 -0.63 5.13
N ASN A 81 5.67 -1.84 5.63
CA ASN A 81 6.36 -2.87 4.85
C ASN A 81 5.46 -3.51 3.79
N LEU A 82 4.20 -3.81 4.13
CA LEU A 82 3.26 -4.45 3.21
C LEU A 82 2.83 -3.53 2.06
N LEU A 83 2.57 -2.26 2.36
CA LEU A 83 2.25 -1.27 1.32
C LEU A 83 3.51 -0.80 0.60
N GLY A 84 4.65 -0.75 1.28
CA GLY A 84 5.90 -0.21 0.73
C GLY A 84 5.69 1.18 0.15
N ASP A 85 6.21 1.40 -1.06
CA ASP A 85 6.06 2.64 -1.84
C ASP A 85 4.81 2.65 -2.74
N THR A 86 3.74 1.90 -2.39
CA THR A 86 2.49 1.91 -3.16
C THR A 86 1.89 3.32 -3.21
N ILE A 87 1.50 3.76 -4.41
CA ILE A 87 0.93 5.09 -4.64
C ILE A 87 -0.55 4.94 -5.00
N LEU A 88 -1.39 5.72 -4.32
CA LEU A 88 -2.79 5.90 -4.65
C LEU A 88 -2.94 7.06 -5.63
N ILE A 89 -3.70 6.84 -6.70
CA ILE A 89 -4.06 7.87 -7.69
C ILE A 89 -5.55 7.81 -7.99
N ASP A 90 -6.09 8.83 -8.66
CA ASP A 90 -7.52 8.93 -8.88
C ASP A 90 -8.04 7.81 -9.75
N ASP A 91 -7.53 7.64 -10.97
CA ASP A 91 -8.08 6.76 -12.00
C ASP A 91 -7.02 6.02 -12.83
N LEU A 92 -7.45 5.07 -13.66
CA LEU A 92 -6.55 4.22 -14.43
C LEU A 92 -5.77 4.99 -15.50
N ASP A 93 -6.36 6.03 -16.09
CA ASP A 93 -5.72 6.85 -17.13
C ASP A 93 -4.58 7.68 -16.52
N SER A 94 -4.87 8.35 -15.41
CA SER A 94 -3.87 9.07 -14.62
C SER A 94 -2.78 8.14 -14.07
N ALA A 95 -3.13 6.91 -13.66
CA ALA A 95 -2.16 5.89 -13.25
C ALA A 95 -1.20 5.50 -14.39
N ASN A 96 -1.73 5.27 -15.59
CA ASN A 96 -0.93 4.93 -16.77
C ASN A 96 -0.03 6.09 -17.20
N HIS A 97 -0.55 7.33 -17.18
CA HIS A 97 0.25 8.53 -17.42
C HIS A 97 1.40 8.65 -16.41
N TYR A 98 1.09 8.48 -15.12
CA TYR A 98 2.09 8.52 -14.05
C TYR A 98 3.17 7.47 -14.26
N ARG A 99 2.79 6.22 -14.54
CA ARG A 99 3.73 5.14 -14.85
C ARG A 99 4.65 5.49 -16.01
N LYS A 100 4.09 6.02 -17.11
CA LYS A 100 4.86 6.43 -18.29
C LYS A 100 5.93 7.47 -17.90
N GLY A 101 5.56 8.49 -17.13
CA GLY A 101 6.49 9.51 -16.63
C GLY A 101 7.60 8.96 -15.73
N VAL A 102 7.27 8.07 -14.79
CA VAL A 102 8.25 7.41 -13.90
C VAL A 102 9.27 6.58 -14.69
N VAL A 103 8.78 5.76 -15.63
CA VAL A 103 9.64 4.89 -16.45
C VAL A 103 10.53 5.70 -17.39
N GLN A 104 9.98 6.73 -18.06
CA GLN A 104 10.76 7.63 -18.92
C GLN A 104 11.84 8.39 -18.13
N SER A 105 11.58 8.68 -16.86
CA SER A 105 12.55 9.30 -15.96
C SER A 105 13.61 8.34 -15.40
N ARG A 106 13.59 7.05 -15.80
CA ARG A 106 14.47 5.97 -15.33
C ARG A 106 14.42 5.77 -13.81
N ILE A 107 13.23 5.92 -13.22
CA ILE A 107 13.01 5.78 -11.78
C ILE A 107 12.39 4.39 -11.51
N PRO A 108 12.83 3.67 -10.46
CA PRO A 108 12.18 2.43 -10.07
C PRO A 108 10.70 2.65 -9.80
N PHE A 109 9.86 1.81 -10.39
CA PHE A 109 8.42 1.95 -10.31
C PHE A 109 7.83 1.10 -9.17
N SER A 110 6.92 1.70 -8.43
CA SER A 110 6.16 1.06 -7.36
C SER A 110 4.74 0.77 -7.80
N THR A 111 4.08 -0.19 -7.17
CA THR A 111 2.66 -0.51 -7.42
C THR A 111 1.80 0.74 -7.34
N LEU A 112 0.89 0.90 -8.32
CA LEU A 112 -0.17 1.91 -8.27
C LEU A 112 -1.50 1.25 -7.95
N VAL A 113 -2.30 1.94 -7.16
CA VAL A 113 -3.71 1.61 -6.94
C VAL A 113 -4.55 2.84 -7.24
N THR A 114 -5.74 2.65 -7.78
CA THR A 114 -6.65 3.76 -8.12
C THR A 114 -7.77 3.84 -7.07
N ARG A 115 -8.42 5.00 -6.98
CA ARG A 115 -9.59 5.18 -6.09
C ARG A 115 -10.82 4.40 -6.57
N GLN A 116 -10.90 3.99 -7.85
CA GLN A 116 -11.93 3.09 -8.37
C GLN A 116 -11.54 1.61 -8.25
N GLY A 117 -10.41 1.29 -7.60
CA GLY A 117 -10.05 -0.05 -7.20
C GLY A 117 -9.28 -0.86 -8.24
N GLU A 118 -8.71 -0.24 -9.27
CA GLU A 118 -7.73 -0.88 -10.14
C GLU A 118 -6.33 -0.91 -9.51
N ARG A 119 -5.53 -1.90 -9.91
CA ARG A 119 -4.12 -2.02 -9.53
C ARG A 119 -3.24 -2.14 -10.78
N ILE A 120 -2.13 -1.40 -10.78
CA ILE A 120 -1.00 -1.59 -11.69
C ILE A 120 0.16 -2.15 -10.86
N HIS A 121 0.55 -3.40 -11.10
CA HIS A 121 1.69 -4.01 -10.41
C HIS A 121 2.99 -3.25 -10.69
N SER A 122 3.95 -3.37 -9.78
CA SER A 122 5.30 -2.80 -9.96
C SER A 122 5.97 -3.22 -11.28
N ASN A 123 5.74 -4.45 -11.74
CA ASN A 123 6.23 -4.94 -13.04
C ASN A 123 5.46 -4.39 -14.26
N GLY A 124 4.39 -3.63 -14.06
CA GLY A 124 3.58 -3.00 -15.11
C GLY A 124 2.35 -3.76 -15.57
N LYS A 125 2.09 -4.95 -15.04
CA LYS A 125 0.87 -5.68 -15.35
C LYS A 125 -0.33 -4.99 -14.70
N PHE A 126 -1.38 -4.75 -15.47
CA PHE A 126 -2.65 -4.20 -15.00
C PHE A 126 -3.81 -4.92 -15.69
N ALA A 127 -5.05 -4.62 -15.30
CA ALA A 127 -6.27 -5.31 -15.72
C ALA A 127 -6.37 -6.78 -15.26
N GLY A 128 -7.51 -7.40 -15.54
CA GLY A 128 -7.91 -8.70 -14.98
C GLY A 128 -8.50 -8.60 -13.57
N LEU A 129 -9.34 -9.57 -13.21
CA LEU A 129 -10.04 -9.60 -11.92
C LEU A 129 -9.08 -9.60 -10.72
N GLN A 130 -7.90 -10.20 -10.88
CA GLN A 130 -6.84 -10.20 -9.86
C GLN A 130 -6.26 -8.81 -9.55
N ASN A 131 -6.51 -7.82 -10.41
CA ASN A 131 -6.06 -6.43 -10.25
C ASN A 131 -7.23 -5.46 -10.11
N LYS A 132 -8.43 -5.94 -9.82
CA LYS A 132 -9.61 -5.12 -9.56
C LYS A 132 -10.14 -5.46 -8.17
N ALA A 133 -10.36 -4.44 -7.36
CA ALA A 133 -10.99 -4.60 -6.06
C ALA A 133 -12.42 -5.14 -6.26
N PRO A 134 -12.84 -6.12 -5.45
CA PRO A 134 -14.23 -6.59 -5.50
C PRO A 134 -15.19 -5.47 -5.08
N PRO A 135 -16.47 -5.54 -5.49
CA PRO A 135 -17.50 -4.62 -5.02
C PRO A 135 -17.56 -4.57 -3.50
N ARG A 136 -17.90 -3.40 -2.94
CA ARG A 136 -17.86 -3.14 -1.49
C ARG A 136 -18.72 -4.13 -0.70
N GLU A 137 -19.83 -4.58 -1.29
CA GLU A 137 -20.77 -5.53 -0.71
C GLU A 137 -20.11 -6.89 -0.44
N LYS A 138 -19.14 -7.29 -1.27
CA LYS A 138 -18.38 -8.53 -1.10
C LYS A 138 -17.27 -8.44 -0.06
N LEU A 139 -16.90 -7.22 0.36
CA LEU A 139 -15.86 -7.00 1.37
C LEU A 139 -16.38 -7.16 2.79
N CYS A 140 -17.68 -6.95 3.02
CA CYS A 140 -18.34 -7.21 4.29
C CYS A 140 -18.31 -8.72 4.61
N GLY A 141 -17.85 -9.09 5.80
CA GLY A 141 -17.72 -10.48 6.23
C GLY A 141 -16.46 -11.21 5.75
N GLN A 142 -15.75 -10.68 4.73
CA GLN A 142 -14.46 -11.21 4.28
C GLN A 142 -13.27 -10.43 4.84
N VAL A 143 -13.29 -9.10 4.68
CA VAL A 143 -12.22 -8.21 5.12
C VAL A 143 -12.66 -7.40 6.33
N PHE A 144 -13.88 -6.89 6.29
CA PHE A 144 -14.44 -6.10 7.38
C PHE A 144 -15.40 -6.97 8.20
N ARG A 145 -15.12 -7.10 9.51
CA ARG A 145 -16.00 -7.82 10.45
C ARG A 145 -17.36 -7.13 10.62
N CYS A 146 -17.44 -5.83 10.36
CA CYS A 146 -18.66 -5.02 10.37
C CYS A 146 -18.73 -4.19 9.09
N THR A 147 -19.90 -3.63 8.77
CA THR A 147 -20.05 -2.70 7.64
C THR A 147 -19.03 -1.56 7.76
N PRO A 148 -18.21 -1.29 6.72
CA PRO A 148 -17.29 -0.16 6.75
C PRO A 148 -18.08 1.12 7.05
N PRO A 149 -17.53 2.06 7.86
CA PRO A 149 -18.18 3.34 8.04
C PRO A 149 -18.50 3.97 6.68
N GLN A 150 -19.71 4.49 6.51
CA GLN A 150 -20.04 5.30 5.34
C GLN A 150 -19.04 6.44 5.27
N ALA A 151 -18.59 6.76 4.05
CA ALA A 151 -17.49 7.66 3.73
C ALA A 151 -17.22 8.68 4.83
N ILE A 152 -16.03 8.62 5.44
CA ILE A 152 -15.59 9.69 6.34
C ILE A 152 -15.70 10.99 5.51
N PRO A 153 -16.49 11.98 5.94
CA PRO A 153 -16.63 13.21 5.20
C PRO A 153 -15.24 13.81 5.00
N ASN A 154 -14.86 14.00 3.73
CA ASN A 154 -13.68 14.70 3.23
C ASN A 154 -12.61 15.06 4.28
N LEU A 155 -11.53 14.25 4.36
CA LEU A 155 -10.26 14.66 5.00
C LEU A 155 -9.53 15.81 4.26
N TYR A 156 -10.16 16.40 3.25
CA TYR A 156 -9.76 17.68 2.67
C TYR A 156 -10.72 18.74 3.19
N GLY A 157 -10.31 19.40 4.27
CA GLY A 157 -10.83 20.72 4.60
C GLY A 157 -10.63 21.61 3.38
N ARG A 158 -11.75 22.09 2.82
CA ARG A 158 -11.76 23.32 2.05
C ARG A 158 -12.15 24.40 3.05
N ASP A 159 -11.23 25.33 3.27
CA ASP A 159 -11.54 26.75 3.38
C ASP A 159 -10.70 27.47 2.31
#